data_AF-A0A929U6G7-F1
#
_entry.id   AF-A0A929U6G7-F1
#
_cell.length_a   1.000
_cell.length_b   1.000
_cell.length_c   1.000
_cell.angle_alpha   90.00
_cell.angle_beta   90.00
_cell.angle_gamma   90.00
#
_symmetry.space_group_name_H-M   'P 1'
#
loop_
_entity.id
_entity.type
_entity.pdbx_description
1 polymer ?
#
loop_
_entity_poly.entity_id
_entity_poly.type
_entity_poly.pdbx_seq_one_letter_code
_entity_poly.pdbx_strand_id
1 'polypeptide(L)'
;MSSTNAPRRRTWLWVIGWIFCFPIPVTVLIWRKKCRLPLWTKIAITPVAWLFAIILMSVGGNGDSSSSTINEPVVDNSSSVETADTTPETHLYDNAEVLNMMNGTGTEKIGTVTVIKANQADCTEDALYDWYVNYVKRHSDSNYHVIVYNDIENKGVYSNGLGFIQKDITLTPDNGTYMIGDDAGSTYYTVDENAKKLNIQTTMADASVVDSIKAKVDAVIPSEYKNSDLYGVDVAGEAGNMDCNLTLVNESFKEGDCQAVAEEIATKIKKLDLGIGYFCITFQKDDYTMTAISNIDNLKDQDATEISTKTF
;
A
#
# COMPACT_ATOMS: atom_id res chain seq x y z
N MET A 1 -61.40 -42.72 1.75
CA MET A 1 -60.10 -42.56 1.05
C MET A 1 -60.14 -41.25 0.27
N SER A 2 -59.36 -40.25 0.68
CA SER A 2 -58.78 -39.25 -0.23
C SER A 2 -57.74 -38.43 0.56
N SER A 3 -56.48 -38.70 0.26
CA SER A 3 -55.31 -37.93 0.70
C SER A 3 -55.17 -36.74 -0.24
N THR A 4 -55.01 -35.52 0.28
CA THR A 4 -54.54 -34.38 -0.52
C THR A 4 -53.35 -33.73 0.18
N ASN A 5 -52.17 -34.00 -0.37
CA ASN A 5 -50.90 -33.40 0.01
C ASN A 5 -50.86 -31.93 -0.45
N ALA A 6 -50.52 -31.01 0.45
CA ALA A 6 -50.21 -29.62 0.08
C ALA A 6 -48.83 -29.53 -0.60
N PRO A 7 -48.66 -28.73 -1.67
CA PRO A 7 -47.39 -28.62 -2.38
C PRO A 7 -46.41 -27.69 -1.63
N ARG A 8 -45.26 -28.23 -1.21
CA ARG A 8 -44.11 -27.45 -0.69
C ARG A 8 -43.56 -26.55 -1.80
N ARG A 9 -43.70 -25.22 -1.65
CA ARG A 9 -43.05 -24.24 -2.52
C ARG A 9 -41.53 -24.32 -2.34
N ARG A 10 -40.82 -24.74 -3.38
CA ARG A 10 -39.35 -24.79 -3.42
C ARG A 10 -38.81 -23.41 -3.82
N THR A 11 -38.65 -22.54 -2.83
CA THR A 11 -37.97 -21.22 -2.95
C THR A 11 -36.53 -21.29 -3.46
N TRP A 12 -35.97 -22.50 -3.57
CA TRP A 12 -34.59 -22.73 -4.00
C TRP A 12 -34.36 -22.60 -5.52
N LEU A 13 -35.40 -22.77 -6.34
CA LEU A 13 -35.29 -22.62 -7.81
C LEU A 13 -35.03 -21.17 -8.23
N TRP A 14 -35.47 -20.20 -7.42
CA TRP A 14 -35.21 -18.77 -7.68
C TRP A 14 -33.75 -18.39 -7.39
N VAL A 15 -33.13 -19.01 -6.39
CA VAL A 15 -31.71 -18.80 -6.03
C VAL A 15 -30.77 -19.40 -7.08
N ILE A 16 -31.15 -20.52 -7.71
CA ILE A 16 -30.39 -21.11 -8.82
C ILE A 16 -30.46 -20.21 -10.06
N GLY A 17 -31.59 -19.53 -10.30
CA GLY A 17 -31.72 -18.52 -11.36
C GLY A 17 -30.76 -17.35 -11.20
N TRP A 18 -30.49 -16.91 -9.97
CA TRP A 18 -29.49 -15.87 -9.68
C TRP A 18 -28.06 -16.35 -9.93
N ILE A 19 -27.72 -17.58 -9.53
CA ILE A 19 -26.37 -18.14 -9.76
C ILE A 19 -26.04 -18.24 -11.26
N PHE A 20 -27.03 -18.41 -12.13
CA PHE A 20 -26.85 -18.47 -13.59
C PHE A 20 -27.00 -17.13 -14.32
N CYS A 21 -27.54 -16.08 -13.69
CA CYS A 21 -27.66 -14.75 -14.30
C CYS A 21 -26.44 -13.85 -14.10
N PHE A 22 -25.50 -14.23 -13.22
CA PHE A 22 -24.27 -13.49 -13.02
C PHE A 22 -23.10 -14.29 -13.63
N PRO A 23 -22.56 -13.88 -14.78
CA PRO A 23 -21.38 -14.53 -15.37
C PRO A 23 -20.15 -14.41 -14.45
N ILE A 24 -20.17 -13.45 -13.51
CA ILE A 24 -19.06 -13.13 -12.60
C ILE A 24 -18.82 -14.26 -11.56
N PRO A 25 -19.79 -14.73 -10.76
CA PRO A 25 -19.60 -15.90 -9.89
C PRO A 25 -19.15 -17.18 -10.63
N VAL A 26 -19.70 -17.45 -11.81
CA VAL A 26 -19.35 -18.64 -12.60
C VAL A 26 -17.92 -18.54 -13.14
N THR A 27 -17.52 -17.37 -13.65
CA THR A 27 -16.13 -17.14 -14.10
C THR A 27 -15.16 -17.21 -12.93
N VAL A 28 -15.50 -16.65 -11.77
CA VAL A 28 -14.71 -16.78 -10.53
C VAL A 28 -14.56 -18.25 -10.12
N LEU A 29 -15.61 -19.07 -10.22
CA LEU A 29 -15.55 -20.51 -9.92
C LEU A 29 -14.68 -21.30 -10.92
N ILE A 30 -14.73 -20.96 -12.21
CA ILE A 30 -13.91 -21.58 -13.27
C ILE A 30 -12.42 -21.24 -13.09
N TRP A 31 -12.12 -20.01 -12.69
CA TRP A 31 -10.76 -19.52 -12.47
C TRP A 31 -10.20 -19.82 -11.07
N ARG A 32 -11.04 -20.27 -10.14
CA ARG A 32 -10.60 -20.71 -8.81
C ARG A 32 -9.64 -21.91 -8.91
N LYS A 33 -8.58 -21.87 -8.09
CA LYS A 33 -7.47 -22.85 -8.03
C LYS A 33 -7.90 -24.33 -7.90
N LYS A 34 -9.12 -24.61 -7.42
CA LYS A 34 -9.68 -25.97 -7.28
C LYS A 34 -10.31 -26.52 -8.57
N CYS A 35 -10.55 -25.71 -9.61
CA CYS A 35 -11.16 -26.17 -10.85
C CYS A 35 -10.10 -26.78 -11.77
N ARG A 36 -10.12 -28.12 -11.91
CA ARG A 36 -9.10 -28.94 -12.61
C ARG A 36 -9.23 -28.99 -14.13
N LEU A 37 -9.94 -28.03 -14.75
CA LEU A 37 -10.04 -27.96 -16.21
C LEU A 37 -8.71 -27.48 -16.82
N PRO A 38 -8.31 -27.99 -18.00
CA PRO A 38 -7.14 -27.49 -18.70
C PRO A 38 -7.33 -26.03 -19.13
N LEU A 39 -6.23 -25.26 -19.16
CA LEU A 39 -6.24 -23.81 -19.34
C LEU A 39 -7.00 -23.36 -20.60
N TRP A 40 -6.79 -24.07 -21.71
CA TRP A 40 -7.46 -23.81 -22.99
C TRP A 40 -8.98 -23.92 -22.90
N THR A 41 -9.50 -24.87 -22.10
CA THR A 41 -10.94 -25.04 -21.89
C THR A 41 -11.53 -23.93 -21.03
N LYS A 42 -10.78 -23.39 -20.06
CA LYS A 42 -11.22 -22.22 -19.26
C LYS A 42 -11.34 -20.97 -20.13
N ILE A 43 -10.36 -20.77 -21.01
CA ILE A 43 -10.32 -19.64 -21.95
C ILE A 43 -11.44 -19.76 -22.99
N ALA A 44 -11.78 -20.98 -23.46
CA ALA A 44 -12.86 -21.18 -24.43
C ALA A 44 -14.28 -21.02 -23.85
N ILE A 45 -14.52 -21.46 -22.60
CA ILE A 45 -15.85 -21.40 -21.96
C ILE A 45 -16.23 -19.97 -21.54
N THR A 46 -15.23 -19.17 -21.15
CA THR A 46 -15.44 -17.80 -20.66
C THR A 46 -16.17 -16.89 -21.68
N PRO A 47 -15.71 -16.71 -22.93
CA PRO A 47 -16.37 -15.83 -23.90
C PRO A 47 -17.75 -16.33 -24.32
N VAL A 48 -17.96 -17.65 -24.38
CA VAL A 48 -19.26 -18.26 -24.69
C VAL A 48 -20.30 -17.92 -23.61
N ALA A 49 -19.90 -17.95 -22.33
CA ALA A 49 -20.78 -17.59 -21.21
C ALA A 49 -21.18 -16.10 -21.23
N TRP A 50 -20.26 -15.20 -21.57
CA TRP A 50 -20.55 -13.77 -21.71
C TRP A 50 -21.41 -13.45 -22.94
N LEU A 51 -21.18 -14.12 -24.07
CA LEU A 51 -22.01 -13.99 -25.27
C LEU A 51 -23.47 -14.41 -25.01
N PHE A 52 -23.69 -15.51 -24.29
CA PHE A 52 -25.03 -15.96 -23.92
C PHE A 52 -25.76 -14.96 -23.01
N ALA A 53 -25.03 -14.35 -22.06
CA ALA A 53 -25.58 -13.33 -21.17
C ALA A 53 -25.99 -12.06 -21.93
N ILE A 54 -25.17 -11.60 -22.87
CA ILE A 54 -25.45 -10.42 -23.70
C ILE A 54 -26.68 -10.65 -24.59
N ILE A 55 -26.82 -11.83 -25.18
CA ILE A 55 -27.98 -12.19 -26.01
C ILE A 55 -29.27 -12.18 -25.16
N LEU A 56 -29.25 -12.72 -23.94
CA LEU A 56 -30.41 -12.72 -23.04
C LEU A 56 -30.79 -11.30 -22.56
N MET A 57 -29.82 -10.40 -22.38
CA MET A 57 -30.08 -8.99 -22.03
C MET A 57 -30.68 -8.17 -23.19
N SER A 58 -30.48 -8.60 -24.44
CA SER A 58 -30.99 -7.89 -25.62
C SER A 58 -32.46 -8.18 -25.97
N VAL A 59 -33.12 -9.14 -25.29
CA VAL A 59 -34.53 -9.53 -25.55
C VAL A 59 -35.54 -8.75 -24.68
N GLY A 60 -35.09 -7.83 -23.81
CA GLY A 60 -35.95 -7.04 -22.91
C GLY A 60 -36.38 -5.66 -23.42
N GLY A 61 -36.42 -5.42 -24.74
CA GLY A 61 -36.82 -4.13 -25.30
C GLY A 61 -38.31 -4.07 -25.64
N ASN A 62 -39.10 -3.35 -24.83
CA ASN A 62 -40.44 -2.89 -25.22
C ASN A 62 -40.51 -1.37 -24.98
N GLY A 63 -40.84 -0.63 -26.04
CA GLY A 63 -40.77 0.83 -26.11
C GLY A 63 -41.89 1.58 -25.37
N ASP A 64 -41.74 2.90 -25.25
CA ASP A 64 -42.44 3.84 -26.12
C ASP A 64 -41.96 5.28 -25.92
N SER A 65 -42.01 6.04 -27.01
CA SER A 65 -41.69 7.47 -27.09
C SER A 65 -42.96 8.29 -26.83
N SER A 66 -42.88 9.43 -26.13
CA SER A 66 -43.70 10.63 -26.42
C SER A 66 -43.30 11.87 -25.61
N SER A 67 -43.15 12.97 -26.35
CA SER A 67 -42.99 14.36 -25.94
C SER A 67 -44.26 14.91 -25.27
N SER A 68 -44.12 15.86 -24.32
CA SER A 68 -45.03 17.01 -24.15
C SER A 68 -44.49 18.03 -23.13
N THR A 69 -44.23 19.24 -23.62
CA THR A 69 -44.00 20.51 -22.90
C THR A 69 -45.27 21.00 -22.20
N ILE A 70 -45.19 21.46 -20.94
CA ILE A 70 -46.15 22.42 -20.35
C ILE A 70 -45.41 23.42 -19.46
N ASN A 71 -45.67 24.70 -19.70
CA ASN A 71 -45.16 25.87 -18.97
C ASN A 71 -45.91 26.10 -17.63
N GLU A 72 -45.14 26.60 -16.65
CA GLU A 72 -45.38 27.38 -15.40
C GLU A 72 -46.80 27.62 -14.80
N PRO A 73 -46.86 27.91 -13.48
CA PRO A 73 -46.86 29.32 -13.07
C PRO A 73 -45.88 29.68 -11.93
N VAL A 74 -45.34 30.89 -12.08
CA VAL A 74 -44.61 31.71 -11.09
C VAL A 74 -45.37 31.85 -9.77
N VAL A 75 -44.69 31.60 -8.65
CA VAL A 75 -45.04 32.16 -7.34
C VAL A 75 -43.77 32.77 -6.73
N ASP A 76 -43.78 34.09 -6.67
CA ASP A 76 -42.81 34.95 -6.00
C ASP A 76 -42.94 34.77 -4.48
N ASN A 77 -41.84 34.42 -3.81
CA ASN A 77 -41.72 34.57 -2.37
C ASN A 77 -40.27 34.97 -2.04
N SER A 78 -40.03 36.28 -2.02
CA SER A 78 -38.87 36.89 -1.38
C SER A 78 -38.77 36.44 0.07
N SER A 79 -37.69 35.73 0.41
CA SER A 79 -37.24 35.60 1.81
C SER A 79 -35.73 35.51 1.85
N SER A 80 -35.16 36.49 2.56
CA SER A 80 -33.79 36.69 3.04
C SER A 80 -32.63 36.09 2.25
N VAL A 81 -31.80 37.00 1.74
CA VAL A 81 -30.37 36.84 1.50
C VAL A 81 -29.70 36.21 2.73
N GLU A 82 -29.41 34.91 2.67
CA GLU A 82 -28.20 34.37 3.29
C GLU A 82 -27.12 34.46 2.22
N THR A 83 -26.20 35.39 2.43
CA THR A 83 -24.95 35.41 1.69
C THR A 83 -24.20 34.15 2.13
N ALA A 84 -24.39 33.06 1.39
CA ALA A 84 -23.46 31.94 1.44
C ALA A 84 -22.08 32.55 1.16
N ASP A 85 -21.20 32.44 2.14
CA ASP A 85 -19.79 32.69 1.97
C ASP A 85 -19.25 31.59 1.04
N THR A 86 -19.52 31.73 -0.25
CA THR A 86 -18.94 30.89 -1.30
C THR A 86 -17.50 31.33 -1.51
N THR A 87 -16.68 31.11 -0.50
CA THR A 87 -15.28 30.82 -0.76
C THR A 87 -15.29 29.53 -1.59
N PRO A 88 -14.73 29.49 -2.81
CA PRO A 88 -14.64 28.26 -3.58
C PRO A 88 -13.99 27.19 -2.70
N GLU A 89 -14.60 26.00 -2.57
CA GLU A 89 -13.92 24.87 -1.93
C GLU A 89 -12.68 24.55 -2.78
N THR A 90 -11.51 24.91 -2.25
CA THR A 90 -10.22 24.61 -2.88
C THR A 90 -9.80 23.20 -2.48
N HIS A 91 -9.74 22.28 -3.43
CA HIS A 91 -9.25 20.93 -3.19
C HIS A 91 -7.73 20.89 -3.35
N LEU A 92 -7.06 19.99 -2.61
CA LEU A 92 -5.60 19.81 -2.72
C LEU A 92 -5.17 19.56 -4.18
N TYR A 93 -5.99 18.87 -4.95
CA TYR A 93 -5.66 18.41 -6.29
C TYR A 93 -6.12 19.33 -7.43
N ASP A 94 -6.65 20.53 -7.13
CA ASP A 94 -7.08 21.48 -8.17
C ASP A 94 -5.91 21.91 -9.09
N ASN A 95 -4.68 21.85 -8.57
CA ASN A 95 -3.44 22.19 -9.28
C ASN A 95 -2.55 20.96 -9.54
N ALA A 96 -3.12 19.75 -9.58
CA ALA A 96 -2.34 18.55 -9.75
C ALA A 96 -1.73 18.46 -11.16
N GLU A 97 -0.43 18.15 -11.23
CA GLU A 97 0.32 17.96 -12.46
C GLU A 97 0.57 16.47 -12.71
N VAL A 98 0.47 16.04 -13.97
CA VAL A 98 0.86 14.68 -14.38
C VAL A 98 2.21 14.74 -15.05
N LEU A 99 3.22 14.13 -14.44
CA LEU A 99 4.60 14.12 -14.94
C LEU A 99 4.95 12.76 -15.52
N ASN A 100 5.80 12.75 -16.56
CA ASN A 100 6.32 11.51 -17.13
C ASN A 100 7.43 10.97 -16.24
N MET A 101 7.33 9.70 -15.88
CA MET A 101 8.41 8.96 -15.23
C MET A 101 9.31 8.35 -16.32
N MET A 102 10.59 8.69 -16.30
CA MET A 102 11.56 8.24 -17.28
C MET A 102 12.41 7.08 -16.72
N ASN A 103 12.96 6.23 -17.59
CA ASN A 103 13.94 5.23 -17.19
C ASN A 103 15.22 5.89 -16.63
N GLY A 104 16.12 5.11 -16.01
CA GLY A 104 17.34 5.63 -15.39
C GLY A 104 18.32 6.34 -16.34
N THR A 105 18.12 6.24 -17.66
CA THR A 105 18.88 6.97 -18.69
C THR A 105 18.17 8.23 -19.19
N GLY A 106 16.93 8.49 -18.75
CA GLY A 106 16.12 9.64 -19.15
C GLY A 106 15.57 9.56 -20.60
N THR A 107 15.67 8.41 -21.26
CA THR A 107 15.40 8.29 -22.71
C THR A 107 14.01 7.76 -23.02
N GLU A 108 13.43 6.93 -22.14
CA GLU A 108 12.14 6.28 -22.36
C GLU A 108 11.18 6.57 -21.22
N LYS A 109 9.92 6.88 -21.56
CA LYS A 109 8.84 6.96 -20.58
C LYS A 109 8.48 5.57 -20.10
N ILE A 110 8.57 5.33 -18.79
CA ILE A 110 8.23 4.07 -18.12
C ILE A 110 6.94 4.17 -17.29
N GLY A 111 6.37 5.37 -17.16
CA GLY A 111 5.16 5.58 -16.37
C GLY A 111 4.78 7.05 -16.21
N THR A 112 3.86 7.32 -15.29
CA THR A 112 3.50 8.68 -14.86
C THR A 112 3.40 8.78 -13.35
N VAL A 113 3.62 9.97 -12.83
CA VAL A 113 3.37 10.35 -11.44
C VAL A 113 2.45 11.56 -11.41
N THR A 114 1.55 11.64 -10.44
CA THR A 114 0.81 12.88 -10.20
C THR A 114 1.44 13.66 -9.05
N VAL A 115 1.65 14.96 -9.22
CA VAL A 115 2.28 15.83 -8.23
C VAL A 115 1.34 16.97 -7.87
N ILE A 116 1.17 17.18 -6.57
CA ILE A 116 0.46 18.32 -5.99
C ILE A 116 1.44 19.09 -5.11
N LYS A 117 1.24 20.40 -4.96
CA LYS A 117 1.97 21.24 -4.00
C LYS A 117 1.00 21.84 -3.00
N ALA A 118 1.26 21.66 -1.70
CA ALA A 118 0.44 22.18 -0.61
C ALA A 118 1.31 22.43 0.63
N ASN A 119 0.83 23.17 1.64
CA ASN A 119 1.52 23.20 2.93
C ASN A 119 1.19 21.93 3.73
N GLN A 120 2.06 21.51 4.64
CA GLN A 120 1.82 20.34 5.50
C GLN A 120 0.50 20.48 6.28
N ALA A 121 0.21 21.70 6.78
CA ALA A 121 -0.99 21.99 7.56
C ALA A 121 -2.30 21.79 6.76
N ASP A 122 -2.26 21.96 5.44
CA ASP A 122 -3.43 21.77 4.56
C ASP A 122 -3.71 20.28 4.31
N CYS A 123 -2.71 19.42 4.52
CA CYS A 123 -2.82 17.96 4.42
C CYS A 123 -3.43 17.35 5.70
N THR A 124 -4.65 17.79 6.02
CA THR A 124 -5.48 17.20 7.08
C THR A 124 -6.00 15.81 6.68
N GLU A 125 -6.44 15.01 7.65
CA GLU A 125 -6.97 13.66 7.36
C GLU A 125 -8.17 13.69 6.41
N ASP A 126 -9.07 14.67 6.56
CA ASP A 126 -10.22 14.86 5.68
C ASP A 126 -9.79 15.25 4.25
N ALA A 127 -8.84 16.18 4.12
CA ALA A 127 -8.31 16.59 2.82
C ALA A 127 -7.55 15.45 2.11
N LEU A 128 -6.82 14.62 2.87
CA LEU A 128 -6.13 13.45 2.33
C LEU A 128 -7.09 12.32 1.96
N TYR A 129 -8.15 12.10 2.74
CA TYR A 129 -9.22 11.18 2.39
C TYR A 129 -9.89 11.62 1.08
N ASP A 130 -10.28 12.89 0.99
CA ASP A 130 -10.88 13.48 -0.21
C ASP A 130 -9.96 13.35 -1.44
N TRP A 131 -8.70 13.74 -1.31
CA TRP A 131 -7.68 13.55 -2.34
C TRP A 131 -7.59 12.10 -2.81
N TYR A 132 -7.58 11.15 -1.88
CA TYR A 132 -7.48 9.74 -2.23
C TYR A 132 -8.70 9.25 -3.03
N VAL A 133 -9.92 9.52 -2.54
CA VAL A 133 -11.13 8.99 -3.16
C VAL A 133 -11.50 9.70 -4.45
N ASN A 134 -11.23 11.00 -4.55
CA ASN A 134 -11.64 11.82 -5.69
C ASN A 134 -10.55 12.01 -6.74
N TYR A 135 -9.27 11.91 -6.38
CA TYR A 135 -8.16 12.10 -7.30
C TYR A 135 -7.32 10.84 -7.51
N VAL A 136 -6.71 10.28 -6.46
CA VAL A 136 -5.78 9.12 -6.57
C VAL A 136 -6.43 7.94 -7.28
N LYS A 137 -7.62 7.53 -6.82
CA LYS A 137 -8.36 6.40 -7.43
C LYS A 137 -8.74 6.63 -8.88
N ARG A 138 -8.95 7.89 -9.30
CA ARG A 138 -9.34 8.23 -10.67
C ARG A 138 -8.15 8.28 -11.63
N HIS A 139 -6.94 8.40 -11.09
CA HIS A 139 -5.68 8.41 -11.82
C HIS A 139 -4.89 7.12 -11.59
N SER A 140 -5.58 5.99 -11.46
CA SER A 140 -4.98 4.67 -11.19
C SER A 140 -4.06 4.15 -12.30
N ASP A 141 -3.99 4.85 -13.43
CA ASP A 141 -3.05 4.64 -14.52
C ASP A 141 -1.65 5.23 -14.23
N SER A 142 -1.55 6.15 -13.25
CA SER A 142 -0.26 6.62 -12.74
C SER A 142 0.37 5.62 -11.78
N ASN A 143 1.70 5.57 -11.78
CA ASN A 143 2.47 4.65 -10.95
C ASN A 143 2.37 5.00 -9.46
N TYR A 144 2.37 6.30 -9.16
CA TYR A 144 2.16 6.81 -7.81
C TYR A 144 1.74 8.29 -7.82
N HIS A 145 1.36 8.76 -6.64
CA HIS A 145 0.82 10.09 -6.40
C HIS A 145 1.53 10.72 -5.21
N VAL A 146 1.93 11.98 -5.34
CA VAL A 146 2.58 12.73 -4.27
C VAL A 146 1.96 14.10 -4.06
N ILE A 147 1.93 14.52 -2.79
CA ILE A 147 1.78 15.92 -2.39
C ILE A 147 3.12 16.34 -1.81
N VAL A 148 3.75 17.36 -2.40
CA VAL A 148 5.04 17.90 -1.96
C VAL A 148 4.77 19.12 -1.11
N TYR A 149 5.38 19.17 0.08
CA TYR A 149 5.19 20.30 0.97
C TYR A 149 5.93 21.55 0.47
N ASN A 150 5.24 22.69 0.52
CA ASN A 150 5.84 23.99 0.20
C ASN A 150 6.63 24.58 1.37
N ASP A 151 6.27 24.17 2.59
CA ASP A 151 6.71 24.76 3.86
C ASP A 151 7.67 23.85 4.65
N ILE A 152 7.83 22.60 4.24
CA ILE A 152 8.79 21.65 4.82
C ILE A 152 9.62 21.01 3.70
N GLU A 153 10.93 21.20 3.79
CA GLU A 153 11.86 20.71 2.79
C GLU A 153 11.87 19.17 2.73
N ASN A 154 11.88 18.63 1.50
CA ASN A 154 11.99 17.19 1.21
C ASN A 154 10.97 16.30 1.94
N LYS A 155 9.81 16.83 2.32
CA LYS A 155 8.72 16.07 2.95
C LYS A 155 7.42 16.18 2.16
N GLY A 156 6.56 15.20 2.33
CA GLY A 156 5.27 15.20 1.67
C GLY A 156 4.41 14.00 2.00
N VAL A 157 3.45 13.74 1.11
CA VAL A 157 2.50 12.64 1.18
C VAL A 157 2.67 11.76 -0.04
N TYR A 158 2.60 10.44 0.14
CA TYR A 158 2.70 9.44 -0.92
C TYR A 158 1.51 8.48 -0.89
N SER A 159 1.07 8.06 -2.09
CA SER A 159 0.20 6.90 -2.27
C SER A 159 0.45 6.26 -3.63
N ASN A 160 0.28 4.94 -3.74
CA ASN A 160 0.22 4.22 -5.01
C ASN A 160 -1.20 3.75 -5.39
N GLY A 161 -2.23 4.25 -4.70
CA GLY A 161 -3.62 3.89 -4.99
C GLY A 161 -4.07 2.49 -4.53
N LEU A 162 -3.26 1.79 -3.72
CA LEU A 162 -3.57 0.44 -3.21
C LEU A 162 -4.18 0.42 -1.80
N GLY A 163 -4.91 1.48 -1.42
CA GLY A 163 -5.68 1.55 -0.18
C GLY A 163 -4.95 2.20 0.99
N PHE A 164 -3.81 2.84 0.75
CA PHE A 164 -3.03 3.50 1.80
C PHE A 164 -2.56 4.89 1.38
N ILE A 165 -2.26 5.70 2.40
CA ILE A 165 -1.60 7.00 2.29
C ILE A 165 -0.47 7.03 3.31
N GLN A 166 0.70 7.54 2.93
CA GLN A 166 1.80 7.78 3.86
C GLN A 166 2.09 9.28 3.92
N LYS A 167 1.89 9.87 5.09
CA LYS A 167 2.08 11.30 5.35
C LYS A 167 3.44 11.53 6.03
N ASP A 168 4.07 12.67 5.75
CA ASP A 168 5.35 13.09 6.32
C ASP A 168 6.54 12.20 5.93
N ILE A 169 6.43 11.51 4.79
CA ILE A 169 7.53 10.74 4.20
C ILE A 169 8.53 11.68 3.50
N THR A 170 9.79 11.26 3.45
CA THR A 170 10.82 11.95 2.68
C THR A 170 10.55 11.83 1.18
N LEU A 171 10.50 12.97 0.48
CA LEU A 171 10.36 13.07 -0.97
C LEU A 171 11.53 13.87 -1.53
N THR A 172 12.39 13.22 -2.31
CA THR A 172 13.58 13.87 -2.89
C THR A 172 13.35 14.10 -4.39
N PRO A 173 13.60 15.31 -4.92
CA PRO A 173 13.52 15.55 -6.36
C PRO A 173 14.45 14.62 -7.15
N ASP A 174 13.94 14.02 -8.22
CA ASP A 174 14.71 13.14 -9.12
C ASP A 174 14.21 13.22 -10.55
N ASN A 175 15.08 13.60 -11.48
CA ASN A 175 14.81 13.62 -12.92
C ASN A 175 13.47 14.28 -13.33
N GLY A 176 13.07 15.35 -12.63
CA GLY A 176 11.80 16.05 -12.85
C GLY A 176 10.58 15.39 -12.20
N THR A 177 10.79 14.40 -11.33
CA THR A 177 9.80 13.72 -10.48
C THR A 177 10.29 13.69 -9.02
N TYR A 178 9.75 12.78 -8.19
CA TYR A 178 10.13 12.63 -6.78
C TYR A 178 10.38 11.18 -6.41
N MET A 179 11.56 10.88 -5.87
CA MET A 179 11.85 9.61 -5.22
C MET A 179 11.30 9.60 -3.80
N ILE A 180 10.75 8.45 -3.41
CA ILE A 180 10.28 8.16 -2.07
C ILE A 180 11.48 7.69 -1.25
N GLY A 181 11.75 8.35 -0.13
CA GLY A 181 12.92 8.11 0.71
C GLY A 181 12.56 7.57 2.10
N ASP A 182 13.39 7.93 3.08
CA ASP A 182 13.27 7.56 4.49
C ASP A 182 11.87 7.87 5.07
N ASP A 183 11.34 6.92 5.84
CA ASP A 183 10.02 6.94 6.44
C ASP A 183 10.03 7.36 7.92
N ALA A 184 11.18 7.72 8.49
CA ALA A 184 11.28 8.23 9.84
C ALA A 184 10.33 9.44 10.08
N GLY A 185 9.53 9.33 11.15
CA GLY A 185 8.48 10.28 11.54
C GLY A 185 7.22 10.28 10.65
N SER A 186 7.14 9.39 9.66
CA SER A 186 5.96 9.31 8.78
C SER A 186 4.79 8.58 9.44
N THR A 187 3.58 8.84 8.97
CA THR A 187 2.37 8.14 9.41
C THR A 187 1.71 7.42 8.25
N TYR A 188 1.46 6.12 8.43
CA TYR A 188 0.74 5.27 7.50
C TYR A 188 -0.74 5.23 7.85
N TYR A 189 -1.57 5.52 6.86
CA TYR A 189 -3.01 5.47 6.93
C TYR A 189 -3.57 4.39 6.02
N THR A 190 -4.60 3.69 6.48
CA THR A 190 -5.50 2.91 5.64
C THR A 190 -6.76 3.71 5.33
N VAL A 191 -7.30 3.52 4.13
CA VAL A 191 -8.51 4.23 3.69
C VAL A 191 -9.74 3.37 4.00
N ASP A 192 -10.64 3.88 4.84
CA ASP A 192 -11.94 3.26 5.11
C ASP A 192 -13.04 4.02 4.35
N GLU A 193 -13.39 3.49 3.18
CA GLU A 193 -14.42 4.10 2.32
C GLU A 193 -15.84 3.96 2.89
N ASN A 194 -16.10 2.96 3.73
CA ASN A 194 -17.41 2.77 4.34
C ASN A 194 -17.66 3.82 5.42
N ALA A 195 -16.66 4.04 6.28
CA ALA A 195 -16.70 5.06 7.33
C ALA A 195 -16.31 6.46 6.82
N LYS A 196 -15.87 6.57 5.56
CA LYS A 196 -15.39 7.79 4.89
C LYS A 196 -14.30 8.53 5.67
N LYS A 197 -13.26 7.80 6.08
CA LYS A 197 -12.16 8.35 6.87
C LYS A 197 -10.86 7.61 6.64
N LEU A 198 -9.78 8.19 7.16
CA LEU A 198 -8.52 7.50 7.32
C LEU A 198 -8.46 6.82 8.69
N ASN A 199 -7.81 5.67 8.77
CA ASN A 199 -7.41 5.05 10.04
C ASN A 199 -5.89 4.98 10.08
N ILE A 200 -5.29 5.50 11.14
CA ILE A 200 -3.86 5.33 11.40
C ILE A 200 -3.58 3.84 11.54
N GLN A 201 -2.72 3.32 10.67
CA GLN A 201 -2.20 1.96 10.75
C GLN A 201 -0.97 1.94 11.65
N THR A 202 -0.04 2.86 11.44
CA THR A 202 1.18 2.99 12.23
C THR A 202 1.80 4.38 12.07
N THR A 203 2.58 4.80 13.05
CA THR A 203 3.42 6.00 13.01
C THR A 203 4.86 5.58 13.27
N MET A 204 5.73 5.87 12.31
CA MET A 204 7.14 5.55 12.37
C MET A 204 7.86 6.40 13.41
N ALA A 205 8.90 5.85 14.03
CA ALA A 205 9.73 6.58 14.97
C ALA A 205 10.39 7.79 14.31
N ASP A 206 10.54 8.89 15.05
CA ASP A 206 11.26 10.07 14.59
C ASP A 206 12.73 9.75 14.28
N ALA A 207 13.31 10.50 13.33
CA ALA A 207 14.71 10.35 12.93
C ALA A 207 15.68 10.37 14.14
N SER A 208 15.42 11.21 15.15
CA SER A 208 16.26 11.26 16.35
C SER A 208 16.27 9.96 17.17
N VAL A 209 15.16 9.22 17.18
CA VAL A 209 15.06 7.91 17.84
C VAL A 209 15.80 6.87 17.01
N VAL A 210 15.56 6.86 15.70
CA VAL A 210 16.23 5.96 14.74
C VAL A 210 17.75 6.13 14.81
N ASP A 211 18.24 7.36 14.71
CA ASP A 211 19.67 7.70 14.77
C ASP A 211 20.30 7.30 16.10
N SER A 212 19.58 7.50 17.21
CA SER A 212 20.07 7.08 18.53
C SER A 212 20.22 5.56 18.63
N ILE A 213 19.32 4.77 18.05
CA ILE A 213 19.40 3.31 18.07
C ILE A 213 20.51 2.84 17.16
N LYS A 214 20.57 3.37 15.94
CA LYS A 214 21.63 3.09 14.97
C LYS A 214 23.02 3.31 15.56
N ALA A 215 23.25 4.43 16.23
CA ALA A 215 24.53 4.72 16.88
C ALA A 215 24.89 3.74 18.01
N LYS A 216 23.91 3.29 18.79
CA LYS A 216 24.11 2.32 19.88
C LYS A 216 24.38 0.91 19.37
N VAL A 217 23.71 0.50 18.29
CA VAL A 217 23.98 -0.77 17.60
C VAL A 217 25.37 -0.73 16.96
N ASP A 218 25.70 0.32 16.21
CA ASP A 218 27.02 0.48 15.58
C ASP A 218 28.15 0.36 16.62
N ALA A 219 27.99 0.98 17.80
CA ALA A 219 29.01 0.99 18.84
C ALA A 219 29.39 -0.41 19.38
N VAL A 220 28.53 -1.43 19.24
CA VAL A 220 28.83 -2.80 19.69
C VAL A 220 29.40 -3.71 18.60
N ILE A 221 29.44 -3.24 17.36
CA ILE A 221 29.96 -4.02 16.23
C ILE A 221 31.50 -3.93 16.20
N PRO A 222 32.21 -5.07 16.12
CA PRO A 222 33.67 -5.09 15.95
C PRO A 222 34.13 -4.33 14.70
N SER A 223 35.23 -3.59 14.83
CA SER A 223 35.75 -2.71 13.77
C SER A 223 36.14 -3.47 12.48
N GLU A 224 36.58 -4.71 12.60
CA GLU A 224 36.96 -5.57 11.49
C GLU A 224 35.80 -5.90 10.54
N TYR A 225 34.55 -5.73 10.98
CA TYR A 225 33.36 -5.97 10.16
C TYR A 225 32.81 -4.70 9.48
N LYS A 226 33.46 -3.54 9.73
CA LYS A 226 33.05 -2.23 9.22
C LYS A 226 33.85 -1.74 8.02
N ASN A 227 34.84 -2.50 7.58
CA ASN A 227 35.81 -2.07 6.56
C ASN A 227 35.31 -2.28 5.12
N SER A 228 34.04 -1.98 4.87
CA SER A 228 33.40 -2.07 3.56
C SER A 228 32.34 -0.99 3.45
N ASP A 229 32.15 -0.43 2.26
CA ASP A 229 31.06 0.51 1.97
C ASP A 229 29.67 -0.17 2.04
N LEU A 230 29.62 -1.50 2.09
CA LEU A 230 28.39 -2.26 2.31
C LEU A 230 28.13 -2.61 3.77
N TYR A 231 29.05 -2.30 4.69
CA TYR A 231 28.71 -2.31 6.11
C TYR A 231 27.56 -1.33 6.37
N GLY A 232 26.55 -1.78 7.10
CA GLY A 232 25.38 -0.94 7.35
C GLY A 232 24.63 -1.36 8.60
N VAL A 233 24.18 -0.35 9.35
CA VAL A 233 23.15 -0.49 10.38
C VAL A 233 21.93 0.28 9.88
N ASP A 234 20.90 -0.46 9.52
CA ASP A 234 19.63 0.07 9.04
C ASP A 234 18.54 -0.21 10.08
N VAL A 235 17.82 0.83 10.46
CA VAL A 235 16.85 0.79 11.56
C VAL A 235 15.61 1.54 11.13
N ALA A 236 14.45 0.90 11.26
CA ALA A 236 13.15 1.49 10.96
C ALA A 236 12.10 0.89 11.89
N GLY A 237 10.90 1.47 11.96
CA GLY A 237 9.79 0.91 12.74
C GLY A 237 9.18 1.89 13.73
N GLU A 238 8.31 1.36 14.57
CA GLU A 238 7.61 2.13 15.61
C GLU A 238 8.47 2.30 16.85
N ALA A 239 8.37 3.44 17.53
CA ALA A 239 9.11 3.66 18.76
C ALA A 239 8.80 2.56 19.80
N GLY A 240 9.81 1.75 20.15
CA GLY A 240 9.67 0.63 21.08
C GLY A 240 9.34 -0.73 20.43
N ASN A 241 9.18 -0.77 19.11
CA ASN A 241 9.07 -1.95 18.26
C ASN A 241 9.80 -1.72 16.92
N MET A 242 11.13 -1.65 17.01
CA MET A 242 12.02 -1.33 15.89
C MET A 242 12.49 -2.59 15.17
N ASP A 243 12.63 -2.49 13.87
CA ASP A 243 13.34 -3.45 13.04
C ASP A 243 14.80 -2.97 12.87
N CYS A 244 15.75 -3.88 12.99
CA CYS A 244 17.17 -3.60 12.81
C CYS A 244 17.79 -4.61 11.83
N ASN A 245 18.24 -4.11 10.69
CA ASN A 245 18.97 -4.86 9.67
C ASN A 245 20.45 -4.47 9.72
N LEU A 246 21.30 -5.44 10.03
CA LEU A 246 22.74 -5.29 10.12
C LEU A 246 23.41 -6.00 8.95
N THR A 247 24.31 -5.33 8.23
CA THR A 247 25.16 -5.96 7.21
C THR A 247 26.60 -5.95 7.69
N LEU A 248 27.21 -7.13 7.77
CA LEU A 248 28.60 -7.34 8.16
C LEU A 248 29.41 -7.87 6.98
N VAL A 249 30.59 -7.31 6.76
CA VAL A 249 31.46 -7.71 5.64
C VAL A 249 32.84 -8.10 6.16
N ASN A 250 33.22 -9.36 5.95
CA ASN A 250 34.55 -9.87 6.30
C ASN A 250 34.85 -11.21 5.63
N GLU A 251 36.05 -11.38 5.07
CA GLU A 251 36.47 -12.64 4.44
C GLU A 251 36.33 -13.87 5.36
N SER A 252 36.40 -13.67 6.69
CA SER A 252 36.22 -14.75 7.67
C SER A 252 34.86 -15.44 7.57
N PHE A 253 33.82 -14.76 7.08
CA PHE A 253 32.48 -15.33 6.96
C PHE A 253 32.33 -16.38 5.85
N LYS A 254 33.39 -16.62 5.06
CA LYS A 254 33.43 -17.72 4.08
C LYS A 254 33.36 -19.10 4.74
N GLU A 255 34.08 -19.27 5.84
CA GLU A 255 34.22 -20.56 6.56
C GLU A 255 34.01 -20.40 8.07
N GLY A 256 33.73 -19.18 8.54
CA GLY A 256 33.53 -18.85 9.94
C GLY A 256 32.15 -19.22 10.48
N ASP A 257 32.08 -19.37 11.80
CA ASP A 257 30.86 -19.68 12.53
C ASP A 257 29.96 -18.43 12.65
N CYS A 258 29.14 -18.19 11.63
CA CYS A 258 28.22 -17.04 11.60
C CYS A 258 27.14 -17.11 12.67
N GLN A 259 26.77 -18.32 13.14
CA GLN A 259 25.79 -18.50 14.22
C GLN A 259 26.36 -17.98 15.54
N ALA A 260 27.60 -18.36 15.89
CA ALA A 260 28.26 -17.85 17.09
C ALA A 260 28.43 -16.33 17.07
N VAL A 261 28.81 -15.75 15.92
CA VAL A 261 28.93 -14.29 15.78
C VAL A 261 27.56 -13.61 15.94
N ALA A 262 26.50 -14.20 15.35
CA ALA A 262 25.15 -13.67 15.46
C ALA A 262 24.64 -13.68 16.91
N GLU A 263 24.83 -14.77 17.64
CA GLU A 263 24.47 -14.89 19.06
C GLU A 263 25.19 -13.88 19.93
N GLU A 264 26.50 -13.66 19.69
CA GLU A 264 27.29 -12.69 20.44
C GLU A 264 26.78 -11.26 20.23
N ILE A 265 26.57 -10.87 18.97
CA ILE A 265 26.08 -9.52 18.61
C ILE A 265 24.66 -9.32 19.14
N ALA A 266 23.76 -10.27 18.92
CA ALA A 266 22.39 -10.22 19.41
C ALA A 266 22.35 -10.11 20.94
N THR A 267 23.23 -10.82 21.66
CA THR A 267 23.34 -10.73 23.13
C THR A 267 23.78 -9.34 23.58
N LYS A 268 24.74 -8.73 22.89
CA LYS A 268 25.21 -7.36 23.18
C LYS A 268 24.10 -6.34 22.93
N ILE A 269 23.42 -6.43 21.80
CA ILE A 269 22.32 -5.51 21.42
C ILE A 269 21.13 -5.66 22.38
N LYS A 270 20.73 -6.89 22.73
CA LYS A 270 19.63 -7.15 23.66
C LYS A 270 19.85 -6.46 25.02
N LYS A 271 21.08 -6.46 25.53
CA LYS A 271 21.44 -5.80 26.80
C LYS A 271 21.26 -4.28 26.78
N LEU A 272 21.25 -3.67 25.59
CA LEU A 272 21.04 -2.24 25.44
C LEU A 272 19.57 -1.83 25.54
N ASP A 273 18.64 -2.80 25.51
CA ASP A 273 17.18 -2.60 25.60
C ASP A 273 16.66 -1.49 24.68
N LEU A 274 16.97 -1.62 23.38
CA LEU A 274 16.67 -0.59 22.38
C LEU A 274 15.26 -0.68 21.80
N GLY A 275 14.41 -1.59 22.33
CA GLY A 275 13.09 -1.84 21.77
C GLY A 275 13.12 -2.46 20.37
N ILE A 276 14.14 -3.27 20.06
CA ILE A 276 14.24 -3.97 18.78
C ILE A 276 13.34 -5.21 18.84
N GLY A 277 12.30 -5.22 18.02
CA GLY A 277 11.46 -6.37 17.72
C GLY A 277 12.20 -7.27 16.75
N TYR A 278 12.16 -6.98 15.46
CA TYR A 278 12.86 -7.80 14.48
C TYR A 278 14.36 -7.46 14.39
N PHE A 279 15.22 -8.48 14.43
CA PHE A 279 16.65 -8.29 14.22
C PHE A 279 17.19 -9.27 13.18
N CYS A 280 17.89 -8.73 12.18
CA CYS A 280 18.47 -9.47 11.08
C CYS A 280 19.95 -9.10 10.91
N ILE A 281 20.79 -10.10 10.65
CA ILE A 281 22.20 -9.92 10.31
C ILE A 281 22.47 -10.62 8.98
N THR A 282 22.93 -9.86 8.00
CA THR A 282 23.47 -10.35 6.74
C THR A 282 24.99 -10.46 6.86
N PHE A 283 25.53 -11.65 6.59
CA PHE A 283 26.95 -11.93 6.57
C PHE A 283 27.43 -12.02 5.12
N GLN A 284 28.45 -11.23 4.77
CA GLN A 284 29.05 -11.24 3.44
C GLN A 284 30.56 -11.46 3.53
N LYS A 285 31.11 -12.38 2.73
CA LYS A 285 32.58 -12.59 2.70
C LYS A 285 33.34 -11.52 1.92
N ASP A 286 32.63 -10.82 1.05
CA ASP A 286 33.09 -9.70 0.23
C ASP A 286 31.87 -8.83 -0.13
N ASP A 287 32.07 -7.78 -0.91
CA ASP A 287 31.00 -6.83 -1.23
C ASP A 287 29.91 -7.40 -2.16
N TYR A 288 30.04 -8.64 -2.63
CA TYR A 288 29.14 -9.20 -3.64
C TYR A 288 28.57 -10.56 -3.24
N THR A 289 29.10 -11.17 -2.17
CA THR A 289 28.79 -12.56 -1.82
C THR A 289 28.30 -12.68 -0.39
N MET A 290 26.97 -12.77 -0.26
CA MET A 290 26.32 -13.20 0.95
C MET A 290 26.65 -14.66 1.26
N THR A 291 27.06 -14.94 2.49
CA THR A 291 27.38 -16.29 2.98
C THR A 291 26.34 -16.81 3.96
N ALA A 292 25.73 -15.93 4.76
CA ALA A 292 24.68 -16.31 5.69
C ALA A 292 23.71 -15.16 6.00
N ILE A 293 22.51 -15.52 6.45
CA ILE A 293 21.55 -14.60 7.07
C ILE A 293 21.20 -15.18 8.43
N SER A 294 21.21 -14.34 9.47
CA SER A 294 20.70 -14.69 10.80
C SER A 294 19.54 -13.80 11.17
N ASN A 295 18.49 -14.36 11.75
CA ASN A 295 17.34 -13.56 12.19
C ASN A 295 16.70 -14.08 13.47
N ILE A 296 16.03 -13.16 14.17
CA ILE A 296 15.18 -13.42 15.33
C ILE A 296 13.95 -12.51 15.22
N ASP A 297 12.77 -13.09 15.43
CA ASP A 297 11.50 -12.40 15.18
C ASP A 297 11.24 -11.30 16.20
N ASN A 298 11.66 -11.51 17.46
CA ASN A 298 11.49 -10.55 18.54
C ASN A 298 12.67 -10.57 19.52
N LEU A 299 13.73 -9.81 19.25
CA LEU A 299 14.94 -9.72 20.10
C LEU A 299 14.64 -9.17 21.50
N LYS A 300 13.61 -8.32 21.64
CA LYS A 300 13.15 -7.82 22.94
C LYS A 300 12.67 -8.96 23.84
N ASP A 301 11.85 -9.86 23.30
CA ASP A 301 11.15 -10.87 24.10
C ASP A 301 11.82 -12.26 24.07
N GLN A 302 12.58 -12.60 23.03
CA GLN A 302 13.24 -13.89 22.85
C GLN A 302 14.71 -13.88 23.29
N ASP A 303 15.24 -15.02 23.69
CA ASP A 303 16.66 -15.12 24.01
C ASP A 303 17.52 -14.98 22.74
N ALA A 304 18.66 -14.30 22.83
CA ALA A 304 19.56 -14.10 21.69
C ALA A 304 20.09 -15.43 21.11
N THR A 305 20.12 -16.49 21.91
CA THR A 305 20.46 -17.86 21.49
C THR A 305 19.39 -18.52 20.63
N GLU A 306 18.19 -17.93 20.53
CA GLU A 306 17.14 -18.37 19.61
C GLU A 306 17.32 -17.82 18.20
N ILE A 307 18.32 -16.94 17.97
CA ILE A 307 18.65 -16.46 16.64
C ILE A 307 18.98 -17.64 15.73
N SER A 308 18.45 -17.62 14.50
CA SER A 308 18.63 -18.72 13.56
C SER A 308 19.46 -18.28 12.36
N THR A 309 20.54 -18.99 12.07
CA THR A 309 21.40 -18.73 10.92
C THR A 309 21.14 -19.70 9.77
N LYS A 310 21.02 -19.15 8.57
CA LYS A 310 20.95 -19.89 7.30
C LYS A 310 22.14 -19.52 6.41
N THR A 311 22.90 -20.52 5.97
CA THR A 311 24.06 -20.37 5.07
C THR A 311 23.70 -20.61 3.60
N PHE A 312 24.47 -20.02 2.67
CA PHE A 312 24.25 -20.05 1.22
C PHE A 312 25.47 -20.54 0.43
#